data_AF-A0A947NQF0-F1
#
_entry.id   AF-A0A947NQF0-F1
#
_cell.length_a   1.000
_cell.length_b   1.000
_cell.length_c   1.000
_cell.angle_alpha   90.00
_cell.angle_beta   90.00
_cell.angle_gamma   90.00
#
_symmetry.space_group_name_H-M   'P 1'
#
loop_
_entity.id
_entity.type
_entity.pdbx_description
1 polymer ?
#
loop_
_entity_poly.entity_id
_entity_poly.type
_entity_poly.pdbx_seq_one_letter_code
_entity_poly.pdbx_strand_id
1 'polypeptide(L)'
;MRQQVKFLSIASKIFKVLAWISAAFFIIVTGIVLFGFGGADTPRIASLVFLFGGALYFLILFCIAEVFKILVTICDKTSKVLEILEGKVAGK
;
A
#
# COMPACT_ATOMS: atom_id res chain seq x y z
N MET A 1 -9.42 19.18 -10.08
CA MET A 1 -9.70 18.00 -9.23
C MET A 1 -9.53 16.66 -9.95
N ARG A 2 -10.18 16.44 -11.11
CA ARG A 2 -10.18 15.13 -11.82
C ARG A 2 -8.80 14.50 -12.07
N GLN A 3 -7.78 15.33 -12.35
CA GLN A 3 -6.40 14.87 -12.55
C GLN A 3 -5.70 14.42 -11.25
N GLN A 4 -5.94 15.12 -10.14
CA GLN A 4 -5.37 14.74 -8.83
C GLN A 4 -6.01 13.46 -8.27
N VAL A 5 -7.31 13.27 -8.50
CA VAL A 5 -8.02 12.03 -8.12
C VAL A 5 -7.50 10.83 -8.94
N LYS A 6 -7.22 11.02 -10.24
CA LYS A 6 -6.55 10.01 -11.08
C LYS A 6 -5.15 9.69 -10.57
N PHE A 7 -4.36 10.69 -10.22
CA PHE A 7 -3.00 10.48 -9.69
C PHE A 7 -3.02 9.71 -8.36
N LEU A 8 -3.87 10.09 -7.41
CA LEU A 8 -4.01 9.37 -6.14
C LEU A 8 -4.50 7.92 -6.33
N SER A 9 -5.40 7.69 -7.29
CA SER A 9 -5.88 6.33 -7.61
C SER A 9 -4.77 5.44 -8.17
N ILE A 10 -3.94 6.00 -9.06
CA ILE A 10 -2.77 5.31 -9.61
C ILE A 10 -1.72 5.08 -8.50
N ALA A 11 -1.45 6.08 -7.68
CA ALA A 11 -0.53 5.97 -6.55
C ALA A 11 -0.96 4.86 -5.58
N SER A 12 -2.23 4.80 -5.19
CA SER A 12 -2.76 3.72 -4.33
C SER A 12 -2.50 2.32 -4.91
N LYS A 13 -2.72 2.14 -6.23
CA LYS A 13 -2.41 0.87 -6.91
C LYS A 13 -0.92 0.56 -6.90
N ILE A 14 -0.07 1.54 -7.20
CA ILE A 14 1.39 1.37 -7.20
C ILE A 14 1.88 0.97 -5.81
N PHE A 15 1.46 1.67 -4.74
CA PHE A 15 1.82 1.33 -3.37
C PHE A 15 1.34 -0.06 -2.96
N LYS A 16 0.15 -0.48 -3.42
CA LYS A 16 -0.35 -1.83 -3.16
C LYS A 16 0.51 -2.89 -3.85
N VAL A 17 0.87 -2.68 -5.12
CA VAL A 17 1.79 -3.58 -5.85
C VAL A 17 3.17 -3.62 -5.18
N LEU A 18 3.68 -2.46 -4.77
CA LEU A 18 4.96 -2.35 -4.08
C LEU A 18 4.95 -3.08 -2.72
N ALA A 19 3.84 -3.03 -1.99
CA ALA A 19 3.65 -3.80 -0.77
C ALA A 19 3.76 -5.31 -1.06
N TRP A 20 3.04 -5.81 -2.08
CA TRP A 20 3.13 -7.23 -2.47
C TRP A 20 4.53 -7.65 -2.92
N ILE A 21 5.24 -6.81 -3.69
CA ILE A 21 6.63 -7.05 -4.09
C ILE A 21 7.53 -7.12 -2.85
N SER A 22 7.36 -6.19 -1.91
CA SER A 22 8.12 -6.16 -0.66
C SER A 22 7.87 -7.42 0.18
N ALA A 23 6.61 -7.86 0.33
CA ALA A 23 6.29 -9.09 1.03
C ALA A 23 6.94 -10.31 0.37
N ALA A 24 6.85 -10.45 -0.95
CA ALA A 24 7.48 -11.53 -1.68
C ALA A 24 9.00 -11.53 -1.50
N PHE A 25 9.63 -10.35 -1.57
CA PHE A 25 11.07 -10.20 -1.37
C PHE A 25 11.50 -10.66 0.03
N PHE A 26 10.83 -10.20 1.09
CA PHE A 26 11.16 -10.60 2.46
C PHE A 26 10.91 -12.09 2.73
N ILE A 27 9.86 -12.67 2.15
CA ILE A 27 9.62 -14.12 2.25
C ILE A 27 10.76 -14.91 1.59
N ILE A 28 11.20 -14.50 0.39
CA ILE A 28 12.31 -15.14 -0.32
C ILE A 28 13.60 -15.00 0.49
N VAL A 29 13.92 -13.80 1.00
CA VAL A 29 15.10 -13.56 1.82
C VAL A 29 15.07 -14.40 3.10
N THR A 30 13.94 -14.44 3.81
CA THR A 30 13.79 -15.29 5.00
C THR A 30 13.97 -16.77 4.66
N GLY A 31 13.43 -17.24 3.53
CA GLY A 31 13.63 -18.60 3.04
C GLY A 31 15.10 -18.90 2.74
N ILE A 32 15.80 -17.98 2.08
CA ILE A 32 17.24 -18.11 1.82
C ILE A 32 18.02 -18.15 3.14
N VAL A 33 17.73 -17.29 4.12
CA VAL A 33 18.45 -17.30 5.41
C VAL A 33 18.13 -18.57 6.22
N LEU A 34 16.91 -19.10 6.13
CA LEU A 34 16.51 -20.33 6.84
C LEU A 34 17.09 -21.61 6.22
N PHE A 35 17.12 -21.69 4.89
CA PHE A 35 17.44 -22.93 4.16
C PHE A 35 18.76 -22.88 3.37
N GLY A 36 19.27 -21.68 3.06
CA GLY A 36 20.46 -21.45 2.26
C GLY A 36 21.63 -20.93 3.09
N PHE A 37 22.69 -21.74 3.19
CA PHE A 37 24.05 -21.31 3.51
C PHE A 37 24.23 -20.32 4.68
N GLY A 38 23.43 -20.45 5.74
CA GLY A 38 23.85 -19.98 7.04
C GLY A 38 25.04 -20.84 7.45
N GLY A 39 26.26 -20.36 7.19
CA GLY A 39 27.44 -20.84 7.94
C GLY A 39 27.10 -20.81 9.43
N ALA A 40 27.78 -21.61 10.25
CA ALA A 40 27.48 -21.81 11.68
C ALA A 40 27.20 -20.50 12.46
N ASP A 41 27.69 -19.37 11.95
CA ASP A 41 27.57 -18.02 12.49
C ASP A 41 26.31 -17.23 12.10
N THR A 42 25.41 -17.74 11.24
CA THR A 42 24.17 -17.00 10.90
C THR A 42 23.06 -17.40 11.89
N PRO A 43 22.76 -16.57 12.90
CA PRO A 43 21.78 -16.93 13.91
C PRO A 43 20.42 -17.04 13.24
N ARG A 44 19.74 -18.18 13.39
CA ARG A 44 18.35 -18.39 12.92
C ARG A 44 17.36 -17.34 13.46
N ILE A 45 17.74 -16.63 14.52
CA ILE A 45 16.98 -15.48 15.04
C ILE A 45 16.93 -14.35 14.00
N ALA A 46 18.00 -14.15 13.22
CA ALA A 46 18.03 -13.14 12.16
C ALA A 46 16.94 -13.38 11.10
N SER A 47 16.66 -14.63 10.71
CA SER A 47 15.58 -14.92 9.76
C SER A 47 14.20 -14.56 10.30
N LEU A 48 14.00 -14.71 11.62
CA LEU A 48 12.78 -14.31 12.31
C LEU A 48 12.64 -12.78 12.33
N VAL A 49 13.74 -12.05 12.55
CA VAL A 49 13.80 -10.59 12.48
C VAL A 49 13.49 -10.10 11.06
N PHE A 50 14.03 -10.74 10.01
CA PHE A 50 13.70 -10.41 8.62
C PHE A 50 12.23 -10.68 8.29
N LEU A 51 11.67 -11.78 8.80
CA LEU A 51 10.26 -12.11 8.59
C LEU A 51 9.36 -11.06 9.26
N PHE A 52 9.65 -10.72 10.51
CA PHE A 52 8.86 -9.76 11.28
C PHE A 52 9.02 -8.34 10.74
N GLY A 53 10.24 -7.96 10.37
CA GLY A 53 10.54 -6.69 9.70
C GLY A 53 9.83 -6.57 8.36
N GLY A 54 9.83 -7.64 7.55
CA GLY A 54 9.08 -7.70 6.29
C GLY A 54 7.57 -7.61 6.48
N ALA A 55 7.02 -8.29 7.49
CA ALA A 55 5.60 -8.20 7.83
C ALA A 55 5.20 -6.78 8.25
N LEU A 56 6.01 -6.11 9.09
CA LEU A 56 5.78 -4.72 9.47
C LEU A 56 5.87 -3.77 8.26
N TYR A 57 6.86 -3.96 7.40
CA TYR A 57 7.02 -3.12 6.20
C TYR A 57 5.86 -3.28 5.22
N PHE A 58 5.39 -4.52 5.02
CA PHE A 58 4.18 -4.81 4.26
C PHE A 58 2.96 -4.09 4.85
N LEU A 59 2.78 -4.17 6.17
CA LEU A 59 1.63 -3.57 6.87
C LEU A 59 1.63 -2.05 6.72
N ILE A 60 2.80 -1.40 6.85
CA ILE A 60 2.94 0.06 6.65
C ILE A 60 2.58 0.45 5.21
N LEU A 61 3.18 -0.21 4.21
CA LEU A 61 2.91 0.10 2.80
C LEU A 61 1.45 -0.16 2.41
N PHE A 62 0.86 -1.23 2.95
CA PHE A 62 -0.54 -1.55 2.72
C PHE A 62 -1.47 -0.52 3.37
N CYS A 63 -1.15 -0.09 4.59
CA CYS A 63 -1.90 0.95 5.30
C CYS A 63 -1.87 2.27 4.52
N ILE A 64 -0.69 2.68 4.04
CA ILE A 64 -0.53 3.86 3.17
C ILE A 64 -1.40 3.72 1.90
N ALA A 65 -1.40 2.55 1.26
CA ALA A 65 -2.21 2.31 0.06
C ALA A 65 -3.72 2.44 0.33
N GLU A 66 -4.21 1.96 1.48
CA GLU A 66 -5.61 2.12 1.90
C GLU A 66 -5.95 3.58 2.26
N VAL A 67 -5.07 4.31 2.94
CA VAL A 67 -5.27 5.75 3.20
C VAL A 67 -5.46 6.52 1.90
N PHE A 68 -4.63 6.27 0.88
CA PHE A 68 -4.80 6.90 -0.43
C PHE A 68 -6.14 6.53 -1.07
N LYS A 69 -6.58 5.28 -0.97
CA LYS A 69 -7.85 4.81 -1.52
C LYS A 69 -9.06 5.45 -0.82
N ILE A 70 -8.99 5.61 0.49
CA ILE A 70 -10.01 6.32 1.28
C ILE A 70 -10.07 7.78 0.82
N LEU A 71 -8.93 8.46 0.69
CA LEU A 71 -8.88 9.84 0.19
C LEU A 71 -9.53 9.99 -1.19
N VAL A 72 -9.21 9.09 -2.13
CA VAL A 72 -9.82 9.07 -3.47
C VAL A 72 -11.34 8.94 -3.38
N THR A 73 -11.82 8.04 -2.52
CA THR A 73 -13.25 7.78 -2.33
C THR A 73 -13.97 9.00 -1.77
N ILE A 74 -13.35 9.69 -0.80
CA ILE A 74 -13.88 10.94 -0.24
C ILE A 74 -13.93 12.02 -1.32
N CYS A 75 -12.85 12.23 -2.08
CA CYS A 75 -12.83 13.21 -3.17
C CYS A 75 -13.90 12.94 -4.23
N ASP A 76 -14.09 11.67 -4.62
CA ASP A 76 -15.10 11.29 -5.62
C ASP A 76 -16.52 11.54 -5.11
N LYS A 77 -16.81 11.18 -3.86
CA LYS A 77 -18.11 11.46 -3.22
C LYS A 77 -18.37 12.96 -3.08
N THR A 78 -17.38 13.73 -2.61
CA THR A 78 -17.50 15.19 -2.50
C THR A 78 -17.72 15.84 -3.86
N SER A 79 -17.03 15.39 -4.91
CA SER A 79 -17.23 15.91 -6.27
C SER A 79 -18.65 15.66 -6.78
N LYS A 80 -19.20 14.47 -6.54
CA LYS A 80 -20.59 14.14 -6.93
C LYS A 80 -21.62 14.96 -6.17
N VAL A 81 -21.41 15.17 -4.87
CA VAL A 81 -22.31 16.02 -4.06
C VAL A 81 -22.27 17.46 -4.56
N LEU A 82 -21.09 17.98 -4.91
CA LEU A 82 -20.95 19.32 -5.47
C LEU A 82 -21.68 19.46 -6.81
N GLU A 83 -21.54 18.50 -7.74
CA GLU A 83 -22.27 18.51 -9.02
C GLU A 83 -23.80 18.48 -8.81
N ILE A 84 -24.29 17.69 -7.85
CA ILE A 84 -25.73 17.65 -7.51
C ILE A 84 -26.18 19.01 -6.96
N LEU A 85 -25.39 19.66 -6.11
CA LEU A 85 -25.70 20.97 -5.54
C LEU A 85 -25.69 22.07 -6.61
N GLU A 86 -24.66 22.13 -7.46
CA GLU A 86 -24.58 23.11 -8.56
C GLU A 86 -25.70 22.90 -9.60
N GLY A 87 -25.99 21.65 -9.95
CA GLY A 87 -27.12 21.31 -10.84
C GLY A 87 -28.49 21.67 -10.24
N LYS A 88 -28.62 21.65 -8.90
CA LYS A 88 -29.82 22.13 -8.20
C LYS A 88 -29.90 23.66 -8.14
N VAL A 89 -28.77 24.35 -8.13
CA VAL A 89 -28.70 25.82 -8.08
C VAL A 89 -28.97 26.44 -9.44
N ALA A 90 -28.58 25.80 -10.54
CA ALA A 90 -28.84 26.27 -11.90
C ALA A 90 -30.29 26.03 -12.40
N GLY A 91 -31.11 25.26 -11.65
CA GLY A 91 -32.50 24.95 -11.98
C GLY A 91 -33.54 25.87 -11.35
N LYS A 92 -33.16 27.06 -10.89
CA LYS A 92 -34.04 28.05 -10.27
C LYS A 92 -33.96 29.38 -11.03
#